data_AF-A0A4S4ASH5-F1
#
_entry.id   AF-A0A4S4ASH5-F1
#
_cell.length_a   1.000
_cell.length_b   1.000
_cell.length_c   1.000
_cell.angle_alpha   90.00
_cell.angle_beta   90.00
_cell.angle_gamma   90.00
#
_symmetry.space_group_name_H-M   'P 1'
#
loop_
_entity.id
_entity.type
_entity.pdbx_description
1 polymer ?
#
loop_
_entity_poly.entity_id
_entity_poly.type
_entity_poly.pdbx_seq_one_letter_code
_entity_poly.pdbx_strand_id
1 'polypeptide(L)'
;MQLSISSISQAFFAWADQALSQPIPSSTVAFHFNLYEGRESVHVQLIGIDSFVLGDVSERDYWPGSETFSTGENIFEIPFSVAGAGWQEWQQTSIAMAQSYIINGNKSNVLKIHAAWELALSMGICMYSGNHQPSNMVLNHAPFGRWTLHHKAAQRQLDLR
;
A
#
# COMPACT_ATOMS: atom_id res chain seq x y z
N MET A 1 1.86 28.19 -4.21
CA MET A 1 2.09 27.39 -5.43
C MET A 1 1.21 26.16 -5.29
N GLN A 2 0.30 25.88 -6.22
CA GLN A 2 -0.60 24.73 -6.11
C GLN A 2 0.15 23.46 -6.52
N LEU A 3 0.23 22.48 -5.63
CA LEU A 3 0.84 21.18 -5.94
C LEU A 3 -0.06 20.45 -6.94
N SER A 4 0.54 19.94 -8.01
CA SER A 4 -0.18 19.19 -9.04
C SER A 4 0.01 17.69 -8.83
N ILE A 5 -0.97 16.90 -9.28
CA ILE A 5 -0.86 15.43 -9.26
C ILE A 5 0.38 14.95 -10.03
N SER A 6 0.75 15.61 -11.14
CA SER A 6 1.93 15.26 -11.92
C SER A 6 3.23 15.45 -11.13
N SER A 7 3.38 16.60 -10.46
CA SER A 7 4.57 16.88 -9.63
C SER A 7 4.68 15.93 -8.43
N ILE A 8 3.56 15.60 -7.79
CA ILE A 8 3.55 14.65 -6.67
C ILE A 8 3.86 13.23 -7.17
N SER A 9 3.31 12.81 -8.31
CA SER A 9 3.66 11.51 -8.91
C SER A 9 5.15 11.41 -9.25
N GLN A 10 5.77 12.46 -9.77
CA GLN A 10 7.22 12.46 -10.02
C GLN A 10 8.03 12.33 -8.73
N ALA A 11 7.61 13.01 -7.66
CA ALA A 11 8.23 12.87 -6.35
C ALA A 11 8.03 11.47 -5.75
N PHE A 12 6.84 10.87 -5.93
CA PHE A 12 6.55 9.50 -5.53
C PHE A 12 7.48 8.51 -6.23
N PHE A 13 7.72 8.70 -7.53
CA PHE A 13 8.63 7.85 -8.29
C PHE A 13 10.06 7.93 -7.75
N ALA A 14 10.54 9.14 -7.48
CA ALA A 14 11.88 9.34 -6.93
C ALA A 14 12.04 8.69 -5.55
N TRP A 15 11.04 8.85 -4.67
CA TRP A 15 11.01 8.22 -3.36
C TRP A 15 10.99 6.68 -3.47
N ALA A 16 10.13 6.12 -4.32
CA ALA A 16 10.02 4.68 -4.50
C ALA A 16 11.30 4.08 -5.13
N ASP A 17 11.90 4.76 -6.11
CA ASP A 17 13.19 4.38 -6.69
C ASP A 17 14.31 4.39 -5.63
N GLN A 18 14.32 5.38 -4.74
CA GLN A 18 15.28 5.43 -3.63
C GLN A 18 15.04 4.28 -2.65
N ALA A 19 13.79 4.02 -2.27
CA ALA A 19 13.44 2.93 -1.35
C ALA A 19 13.89 1.57 -1.91
N LEU A 20 13.59 1.31 -3.19
CA LEU A 20 13.91 0.05 -3.88
C LEU A 20 15.37 -0.05 -4.36
N SER A 21 16.18 0.98 -4.13
CA SER A 21 17.62 0.92 -4.33
C SER A 21 18.36 0.38 -3.11
N GLN A 22 17.68 0.25 -1.96
CA GLN A 22 18.25 -0.38 -0.77
C GLN A 22 18.33 -1.91 -0.95
N PRO A 23 19.24 -2.61 -0.23
CA PRO A 23 19.27 -4.06 -0.24
C PRO A 23 17.92 -4.66 0.19
N ILE A 24 17.31 -5.43 -0.71
CA ILE A 24 16.09 -6.18 -0.43
C ILE A 24 16.49 -7.57 0.07
N PRO A 25 16.07 -7.99 1.28
CA PRO A 25 16.35 -9.34 1.77
C PRO A 25 15.80 -10.40 0.83
N SER A 26 16.55 -11.48 0.62
CA SER A 26 16.14 -12.59 -0.26
C SER A 26 14.90 -13.33 0.27
N SER A 27 14.57 -13.16 1.55
CA SER A 27 13.34 -13.67 2.15
C SER A 27 12.09 -12.86 1.76
N THR A 28 12.23 -11.66 1.19
CA THR A 28 11.09 -10.86 0.76
C THR A 28 10.43 -11.50 -0.47
N VAL A 29 9.17 -11.93 -0.34
CA VAL A 29 8.42 -12.58 -1.44
C VAL A 29 7.36 -11.66 -2.04
N ALA A 30 6.99 -10.60 -1.34
CA ALA A 30 5.94 -9.67 -1.72
C ALA A 30 6.17 -8.28 -1.12
N PHE A 31 5.53 -7.27 -1.70
CA PHE A 31 5.52 -5.90 -1.19
C PHE A 31 4.08 -5.37 -1.08
N HIS A 32 3.83 -4.45 -0.16
CA HIS A 32 2.59 -3.68 -0.10
C HIS A 32 2.87 -2.21 0.28
N PHE A 33 1.94 -1.33 -0.06
CA PHE A 33 1.94 0.06 0.35
C PHE A 33 0.91 0.29 1.46
N ASN A 34 1.36 0.64 2.66
CA ASN A 34 0.48 1.07 3.73
C ASN A 34 0.09 2.53 3.55
N LEU A 35 -1.15 2.86 3.93
CA LEU A 35 -1.65 4.22 3.99
C LEU A 35 -1.98 4.61 5.43
N TYR A 36 -1.56 5.80 5.81
CA TYR A 36 -1.94 6.40 7.09
C TYR A 36 -2.47 7.82 6.86
N GLU A 37 -3.45 8.20 7.67
CA GLU A 37 -3.91 9.58 7.71
C GLU A 37 -2.89 10.41 8.51
N GLY A 38 -2.27 11.38 7.86
CA GLY A 38 -1.47 12.42 8.49
C GLY A 38 -2.32 13.64 8.85
N ARG A 39 -1.67 14.70 9.35
CA ARG A 39 -2.37 15.94 9.70
C ARG A 39 -2.87 16.69 8.45
N GLU A 40 -2.09 16.69 7.38
CA GLU A 40 -2.34 17.48 6.16
C GLU A 40 -2.18 16.67 4.87
N SER A 41 -1.89 15.38 5.02
CA SER A 41 -1.48 14.49 3.93
C SER A 41 -1.85 13.05 4.23
N VAL A 42 -1.89 12.23 3.18
CA VAL A 42 -1.91 10.78 3.26
C VAL A 42 -0.46 10.32 3.26
N HIS A 43 -0.05 9.61 4.31
CA HIS A 43 1.28 9.01 4.39
C HIS A 43 1.28 7.65 3.70
N VAL A 44 2.32 7.39 2.92
CA VAL A 44 2.54 6.14 2.20
C VAL A 44 3.83 5.51 2.69
N GLN A 45 3.77 4.22 3.03
CA GLN A 45 4.93 3.44 3.47
C GLN A 45 5.03 2.17 2.63
N LEU A 46 6.22 1.86 2.13
CA LEU A 46 6.50 0.61 1.42
C LEU A 46 7.05 -0.45 2.39
N ILE A 47 6.43 -1.63 2.38
CA ILE A 47 6.77 -2.78 3.22
C ILE A 47 6.99 -4.01 2.33
N GLY A 48 8.01 -4.81 2.63
CA GLY A 48 8.22 -6.14 2.08
C GLY A 48 7.96 -7.22 3.13
N ILE A 49 7.42 -8.37 2.71
CA ILE A 49 6.99 -9.46 3.62
C ILE A 49 7.56 -10.83 3.19
N ASP A 50 7.72 -11.73 4.15
CA ASP A 50 8.27 -13.09 3.93
C ASP A 50 7.27 -14.11 3.39
N SER A 51 5.98 -13.81 3.47
CA SER A 51 4.92 -14.69 3.01
C SER A 51 3.67 -13.90 2.63
N PHE A 52 2.93 -14.46 1.68
CA PHE A 52 1.67 -13.93 1.21
C PHE A 52 0.69 -15.12 1.15
N VAL A 53 -0.20 -15.21 2.14
CA VAL A 53 -1.16 -16.31 2.25
C VAL A 53 -2.55 -15.77 1.91
N LEU A 54 -3.17 -16.37 0.90
CA LEU A 54 -4.60 -16.17 0.63
C LEU A 54 -5.40 -16.84 1.74
N GLY A 55 -6.42 -16.18 2.26
CA GLY A 55 -7.35 -16.80 3.20
C GLY A 55 -8.68 -17.10 2.55
N ASP A 56 -9.71 -17.21 3.40
CA ASP A 56 -10.97 -17.88 3.05
C ASP A 56 -11.64 -17.37 1.77
N VAL A 57 -11.49 -16.08 1.44
CA VAL A 57 -11.98 -15.48 0.20
C VAL A 57 -10.81 -14.91 -0.62
N SER A 58 -10.14 -15.77 -1.39
CA SER A 58 -8.92 -15.45 -2.14
C SER A 58 -8.93 -14.13 -2.94
N GLU A 59 -10.10 -13.60 -3.31
CA GLU A 59 -10.29 -12.33 -4.00
C GLU A 59 -10.20 -11.08 -3.11
N ARG A 60 -10.18 -11.20 -1.79
CA ARG A 60 -10.21 -10.05 -0.86
C ARG A 60 -9.47 -10.25 0.46
N ASP A 61 -9.09 -11.49 0.72
CA ASP A 61 -8.59 -11.94 1.99
C ASP A 61 -7.13 -12.32 1.73
N TYR A 62 -6.20 -11.57 2.34
CA TYR A 62 -4.76 -11.90 2.39
C TYR A 62 -4.21 -11.63 3.79
N TRP A 63 -3.22 -12.44 4.18
CA TRP A 63 -2.56 -12.38 5.47
C TRP A 63 -1.08 -12.13 5.19
N PRO A 64 -0.59 -10.91 5.47
CA PRO A 64 0.83 -10.64 5.31
C PRO A 64 1.61 -11.46 6.34
N GLY A 65 2.74 -12.00 5.89
CA GLY A 65 3.77 -12.57 6.75
C GLY A 65 4.52 -11.52 7.57
N SER A 66 5.67 -11.91 8.08
CA SER A 66 6.54 -10.99 8.83
C SER A 66 7.13 -9.94 7.89
N GLU A 67 7.28 -8.71 8.41
CA GLU A 67 8.04 -7.66 7.76
C GLU A 67 9.49 -8.11 7.54
N THR A 68 9.96 -8.00 6.31
CA THR A 68 11.35 -8.25 5.91
C THR A 68 12.05 -7.00 5.43
N PHE A 69 11.29 -6.04 4.91
CA PHE A 69 11.78 -4.77 4.42
C PHE A 69 10.78 -3.67 4.81
N SER A 70 11.28 -2.48 5.13
CA SER A 70 10.43 -1.34 5.40
C SER A 70 11.15 -0.03 5.11
N THR A 71 10.37 0.94 4.67
CA THR A 71 10.79 2.34 4.60
C THR A 71 10.80 3.00 5.98
N GLY A 72 10.19 2.38 7.00
CA GLY A 72 10.15 2.91 8.37
C GLY A 72 9.55 4.32 8.40
N GLU A 73 10.29 5.25 9.01
CA GLU A 73 9.92 6.68 9.07
C GLU A 73 10.15 7.44 7.75
N ASN A 74 10.81 6.83 6.75
CA ASN A 74 10.94 7.43 5.42
C ASN A 74 9.63 7.25 4.62
N ILE A 75 8.58 7.91 5.08
CA ILE A 75 7.26 7.92 4.47
C ILE A 75 7.19 8.91 3.31
N PHE A 76 6.35 8.61 2.33
CA PHE A 76 5.96 9.57 1.30
C PHE A 76 4.64 10.24 1.66
N GLU A 77 4.49 11.52 1.38
CA GLU A 77 3.28 12.27 1.71
C GLU A 77 2.55 12.72 0.44
N ILE A 78 1.27 12.37 0.34
CA ILE A 78 0.35 12.89 -0.68
C ILE A 78 -0.52 13.96 -0.01
N PRO A 79 -0.35 15.26 -0.30
CA PRO A 79 -1.18 16.31 0.30
C PRO A 79 -2.67 16.05 0.05
N PHE A 80 -3.55 16.37 1.00
CA PHE A 80 -5.00 16.17 0.81
C PHE A 80 -5.56 16.93 -0.40
N SER A 81 -4.97 18.07 -0.75
CA SER A 81 -5.32 18.80 -1.98
C SER A 81 -5.07 18.02 -3.27
N VAL A 82 -4.26 16.96 -3.22
CA VAL A 82 -3.97 16.04 -4.32
C VAL A 82 -4.66 14.70 -4.11
N ALA A 83 -4.68 14.19 -2.88
CA ALA A 83 -5.26 12.89 -2.54
C ALA A 83 -6.79 12.87 -2.67
N GLY A 84 -7.46 14.01 -2.46
CA GLY A 84 -8.92 14.13 -2.47
C GLY A 84 -9.53 14.39 -1.09
N ALA A 85 -10.85 14.46 -1.03
CA ALA A 85 -11.59 14.93 0.14
C ALA A 85 -11.83 13.85 1.22
N GLY A 86 -11.61 12.57 0.89
CA GLY A 86 -11.87 11.48 1.82
C GLY A 86 -11.17 10.19 1.43
N TRP A 87 -11.25 9.21 2.33
CA TRP A 87 -10.44 7.99 2.27
C TRP A 87 -10.58 7.19 0.97
N GLN A 88 -11.77 7.17 0.34
CA GLN A 88 -11.94 6.49 -0.95
C GLN A 88 -11.10 7.16 -2.05
N GLU A 89 -11.08 8.49 -2.08
CA GLU A 89 -10.30 9.26 -3.06
C GLU A 89 -8.80 9.15 -2.76
N TRP A 90 -8.42 9.17 -1.48
CA TRP A 90 -7.03 8.97 -1.05
C TRP A 90 -6.48 7.65 -1.54
N GLN A 91 -7.28 6.59 -1.34
CA GLN A 91 -6.95 5.26 -1.79
C GLN A 91 -6.83 5.20 -3.32
N GLN A 92 -7.83 5.68 -4.05
CA GLN A 92 -7.84 5.69 -5.52
C GLN A 92 -6.63 6.44 -6.09
N THR A 93 -6.32 7.61 -5.53
CA THR A 93 -5.17 8.42 -5.93
C THR A 93 -3.86 7.66 -5.70
N SER A 94 -3.72 7.05 -4.52
CA SER A 94 -2.50 6.31 -4.17
C SER A 94 -2.32 5.05 -5.02
N ILE A 95 -3.41 4.34 -5.33
CA ILE A 95 -3.41 3.21 -6.27
C ILE A 95 -2.95 3.67 -7.65
N ALA A 96 -3.52 4.75 -8.17
CA ALA A 96 -3.17 5.25 -9.49
C ALA A 96 -1.69 5.66 -9.55
N MET A 97 -1.15 6.28 -8.49
CA MET A 97 0.28 6.60 -8.38
C MET A 97 1.15 5.34 -8.34
N ALA A 98 0.79 4.36 -7.50
CA ALA A 98 1.52 3.10 -7.40
C ALA A 98 1.50 2.29 -8.70
N GLN A 99 0.35 2.19 -9.37
CA GLN A 99 0.21 1.54 -10.67
C GLN A 99 1.05 2.24 -11.74
N SER A 100 1.00 3.57 -11.78
CA SER A 100 1.83 4.36 -12.70
C SER A 100 3.32 4.11 -12.45
N TYR A 101 3.75 4.03 -11.18
CA TYR A 101 5.12 3.70 -10.82
C TYR A 101 5.51 2.28 -11.22
N ILE A 102 4.64 1.29 -11.01
CA ILE A 102 4.90 -0.08 -11.44
C ILE A 102 5.11 -0.11 -12.95
N ILE A 103 4.33 0.63 -13.73
CA ILE A 103 4.48 0.65 -15.20
C ILE A 103 5.78 1.39 -15.60
N ASN A 104 6.04 2.55 -15.02
CA ASN A 104 6.99 3.54 -15.57
C ASN A 104 8.25 3.81 -14.71
N GLY A 105 8.29 3.31 -13.47
CA GLY A 105 9.36 3.60 -12.50
C GLY A 105 10.67 2.85 -12.81
N ASN A 106 11.81 3.47 -12.52
CA ASN A 106 13.13 2.93 -12.90
C ASN A 106 13.48 1.66 -12.11
N LYS A 107 13.05 1.57 -10.85
CA LYS A 107 13.24 0.39 -9.99
C LYS A 107 11.98 -0.47 -9.88
N SER A 108 10.95 -0.20 -10.68
CA SER A 108 9.68 -0.95 -10.67
C SER A 108 9.85 -2.46 -10.88
N ASN A 109 10.92 -2.88 -11.59
CA ASN A 109 11.22 -4.30 -11.78
C ASN A 109 11.47 -5.05 -10.46
N VAL A 110 11.95 -4.37 -9.42
CA VAL A 110 12.08 -4.97 -8.08
C VAL A 110 10.70 -5.35 -7.53
N LEU A 111 9.65 -4.57 -7.82
CA LEU A 111 8.28 -4.95 -7.43
C LEU A 111 7.75 -6.07 -8.34
N LYS A 112 8.03 -6.01 -9.65
CA LYS A 112 7.47 -6.94 -10.65
C LYS A 112 7.96 -8.38 -10.50
N ILE A 113 9.23 -8.57 -10.09
CA ILE A 113 9.85 -9.89 -9.94
C ILE A 113 9.26 -10.64 -8.74
N HIS A 114 8.76 -9.91 -7.75
CA HIS A 114 8.13 -10.48 -6.56
C HIS A 114 6.63 -10.64 -6.85
N ALA A 115 6.22 -11.89 -7.09
CA ALA A 115 4.99 -12.31 -7.78
C ALA A 115 3.64 -11.85 -7.18
N ALA A 116 3.63 -11.06 -6.10
CA ALA A 116 2.42 -10.66 -5.40
C ALA A 116 2.03 -9.18 -5.59
N TRP A 117 2.65 -8.43 -6.49
CA TRP A 117 2.26 -7.03 -6.71
C TRP A 117 0.85 -6.89 -7.33
N GLU A 118 0.37 -7.90 -8.07
CA GLU A 118 -1.01 -7.97 -8.60
C GLU A 118 -2.08 -8.19 -7.51
N LEU A 119 -1.66 -8.65 -6.32
CA LEU A 119 -2.53 -9.05 -5.21
C LEU A 119 -2.33 -8.18 -3.96
N ALA A 120 -1.48 -7.16 -4.00
CA ALA A 120 -1.07 -6.41 -2.82
C ALA A 120 -1.19 -4.88 -2.98
N LEU A 121 -2.24 -4.41 -3.67
CA LEU A 121 -2.79 -3.08 -3.36
C LEU A 121 -3.77 -3.19 -2.19
N SER A 122 -3.37 -3.96 -1.19
CA SER A 122 -3.99 -3.87 0.11
C SER A 122 -3.50 -2.63 0.83
N MET A 123 -4.24 -1.56 0.63
CA MET A 123 -4.05 -0.35 1.40
C MET A 123 -4.73 -0.58 2.75
N GLY A 124 -4.01 -1.18 3.69
CA GLY A 124 -4.43 -1.14 5.09
C GLY A 124 -4.43 0.31 5.55
N ILE A 125 -5.61 0.91 5.73
CA ILE A 125 -5.71 2.23 6.36
C ILE A 125 -5.81 1.99 7.86
N CYS A 126 -4.67 2.14 8.55
CA CYS A 126 -4.65 2.13 10.00
C CYS A 126 -5.08 3.52 10.49
N MET A 127 -6.39 3.76 10.57
CA MET A 127 -6.91 4.99 11.18
C MET A 127 -6.68 4.95 12.69
N TYR A 128 -5.76 5.75 13.22
CA TYR A 128 -5.73 6.10 14.64
C TYR A 128 -6.67 7.29 14.88
N SER A 129 -7.97 7.08 14.70
CA SER A 129 -9.02 7.97 15.20
C SER A 129 -9.63 7.31 16.41
N GLY A 130 -9.63 8.00 17.56
CA GLY A 130 -9.84 7.49 18.92
C GLY A 130 -11.17 6.78 19.24
N ASN A 131 -11.90 6.24 18.27
CA ASN A 131 -13.06 5.36 18.46
C ASN A 131 -13.38 4.43 17.26
N HIS A 132 -12.52 4.33 16.23
CA HIS A 132 -12.79 3.45 15.08
C HIS A 132 -11.72 2.36 14.96
N GLN A 133 -12.15 1.11 14.80
CA GLN A 133 -11.26 -0.03 14.58
C GLN A 133 -10.45 0.16 13.30
N PRO A 134 -9.18 -0.29 13.25
CA PRO A 134 -8.38 -0.26 12.03
C PRO A 134 -9.06 -1.09 10.95
N SER A 135 -9.25 -0.49 9.79
CA SER A 135 -9.85 -1.13 8.62
C SER A 135 -8.76 -1.50 7.64
N ASN A 136 -8.51 -2.80 7.50
CA ASN A 136 -7.63 -3.31 6.45
C ASN A 136 -8.45 -3.39 5.16
N MET A 137 -8.01 -2.69 4.11
CA MET A 137 -8.64 -2.76 2.81
C MET A 137 -7.69 -3.41 1.82
N VAL A 138 -8.19 -4.41 1.13
CA VAL A 138 -7.44 -5.29 0.24
C VAL A 138 -7.93 -5.06 -1.17
N LEU A 139 -7.04 -4.74 -2.12
CA LEU A 139 -7.36 -4.85 -3.54
C LEU A 139 -6.55 -5.99 -4.15
N ASN A 140 -7.28 -6.98 -4.65
CA ASN A 140 -6.75 -8.05 -5.47
C ASN A 140 -7.20 -7.85 -6.91
N HIS A 141 -6.26 -7.94 -7.86
CA HIS A 141 -6.60 -8.26 -9.23
C HIS A 141 -6.78 -9.78 -9.31
N ALA A 142 -8.03 -10.24 -9.37
CA ALA A 142 -8.31 -11.63 -9.76
C ALA A 142 -7.87 -11.85 -11.22
N PRO A 143 -7.59 -13.09 -11.68
CA PRO A 143 -7.04 -13.39 -13.01
C PRO A 143 -7.90 -12.96 -14.23
N PHE A 144 -8.98 -12.19 -14.03
CA PHE A 144 -10.03 -11.93 -15.02
C PHE A 144 -10.53 -10.47 -15.07
N GLY A 145 -9.77 -9.49 -14.58
CA GLY A 145 -10.02 -8.07 -14.91
C GLY A 145 -11.29 -7.44 -14.32
N ARG A 146 -11.72 -7.87 -13.12
CA ARG A 146 -12.86 -7.26 -12.40
C ARG A 146 -12.43 -6.80 -11.00
N TRP A 147 -12.82 -5.57 -10.64
CA TRP A 147 -12.54 -4.94 -9.34
C TRP A 147 -13.70 -5.21 -8.37
N THR A 148 -13.42 -5.66 -7.14
CA THR A 148 -14.43 -5.82 -6.08
C THR A 148 -13.96 -5.21 -4.75
N LEU A 149 -14.81 -4.38 -4.16
CA LEU A 149 -14.59 -3.64 -2.91
C LEU A 149 -15.20 -4.43 -1.73
N HIS A 150 -14.42 -4.69 -0.67
CA HIS A 150 -14.97 -5.26 0.56
C HIS A 150 -14.35 -4.66 1.83
N HIS A 151 -15.22 -4.25 2.77
CA HIS A 151 -14.85 -3.83 4.12
C HIS A 151 -14.67 -5.05 5.03
N LYS A 152 -13.54 -5.16 5.74
CA LYS A 152 -13.45 -5.95 6.97
C LYS A 152 -12.77 -5.13 8.07
N ALA A 153 -13.42 -5.08 9.23
CA ALA A 153 -12.80 -4.59 10.44
C ALA A 153 -11.70 -5.59 10.86
N ALA A 154 -10.54 -5.10 11.28
CA ALA A 154 -9.49 -5.96 11.81
C ALA A 154 -10.02 -6.67 13.07
N GLN A 155 -10.34 -7.95 12.96
CA GLN A 155 -10.72 -8.76 14.12
C GLN A 155 -9.45 -9.03 14.92
N ARG A 156 -9.20 -8.19 15.94
CA ARG A 156 -8.19 -8.43 16.95
C ARG A 156 -8.55 -9.73 17.66
N GLN A 157 -7.95 -10.85 17.29
CA GLN A 157 -7.88 -12.01 18.18
C GLN A 157 -6.99 -11.59 19.35
N LEU A 158 -7.63 -10.98 20.35
CA LEU A 158 -7.08 -10.96 21.71
C LEU A 158 -7.12 -12.41 22.17
N ASP A 159 -5.99 -13.10 22.03
CA ASP A 159 -5.73 -14.27 22.87
C ASP A 159 -5.70 -13.78 24.32
N LEU A 160 -6.87 -13.85 24.95
CA LEU A 160 -7.01 -13.77 26.39
C LEU A 160 -6.24 -14.96 26.98
N ARG A 161 -5.06 -14.68 27.55
CA ARG A 161 -4.52 -15.50 28.63
C ARG A 161 -5.26 -15.19 29.92
#